data_AF-A0A7G9YND4-F1
#
_entry.id   AF-A0A7G9YND4-F1
#
_cell.length_a   1.000
_cell.length_b   1.000
_cell.length_c   1.000
_cell.angle_alpha   90.00
_cell.angle_beta   90.00
_cell.angle_gamma   90.00
#
_symmetry.space_group_name_H-M   'P 1'
#
loop_
_entity.id
_entity.type
_entity.pdbx_description
1 polymer ?
#
loop_
_entity_poly.entity_id
_entity_poly.type
_entity_poly.pdbx_seq_one_letter_code
_entity_poly.pdbx_strand_id
1 'polypeptide(L)' 'MKKKFDAVEFQRKIREELSEEYLSDREGFLCELKEKYGDLQKQKIGTHVG' A
#
# COMPACT_ATOMS: atom_id res chain seq x y z
N MET A 1 22.49 7.17 19.28
CA MET A 1 21.95 5.89 18.78
C MET A 1 20.96 6.19 17.66
N LYS A 2 21.20 5.72 16.42
CA LYS A 2 20.16 5.75 15.38
C LYS A 2 19.04 4.80 15.83
N LYS A 3 17.84 5.33 16.11
CA LYS A 3 16.66 4.47 16.30
C LYS A 3 16.50 3.66 15.02
N LYS A 4 16.60 2.33 15.12
CA LYS A 4 16.29 1.45 14.00
C LYS A 4 14.78 1.50 13.80
N PHE A 5 14.37 1.87 12.60
CA PHE A 5 12.95 1.82 12.22
C PHE A 5 12.53 0.35 12.15
N ASP A 6 11.51 -0.02 12.93
CA ASP A 6 10.91 -1.34 12.85
C ASP A 6 9.87 -1.34 11.72
N ALA A 7 10.32 -1.79 10.55
CA ALA A 7 9.45 -1.90 9.39
C ALA A 7 8.31 -2.90 9.59
N VAL A 8 8.50 -3.92 10.45
CA VAL A 8 7.50 -4.97 10.67
C VAL A 8 6.37 -4.45 11.55
N GLU A 9 6.70 -3.76 12.65
CA GLU A 9 5.68 -3.13 13.49
C GLU A 9 4.91 -2.06 12.72
N PHE A 10 5.61 -1.26 11.92
CA PHE A 10 4.96 -0.26 11.08
C PHE A 10 4.00 -0.90 10.07
N GLN A 11 4.45 -1.93 9.33
CA GLN A 11 3.60 -2.63 8.37
C GLN A 11 2.39 -3.30 9.02
N ARG A 12 2.53 -3.82 10.24
CA ARG A 12 1.42 -4.39 11.00
C ARG A 12 0.35 -3.35 11.31
N LYS A 13 0.76 -2.18 11.84
CA LYS A 13 -0.17 -1.08 12.16
C LYS A 13 -0.92 -0.59 10.92
N ILE A 14 -0.19 -0.33 9.85
CA ILE A 14 -0.80 0.12 8.59
C ILE A 14 -1.78 -0.92 8.03
N ARG A 15 -1.47 -2.22 8.15
CA ARG A 15 -2.39 -3.27 7.71
C ARG A 15 -3.68 -3.28 8.53
N GLU A 16 -3.59 -3.13 9.84
CA GLU A 16 -4.74 -3.12 10.74
C GLU A 16 -5.65 -1.93 10.42
N GLU A 17 -5.10 -0.73 10.34
CA GLU A 17 -5.82 0.50 9.97
C GLU A 17 -6.53 0.37 8.61
N LEU A 18 -5.82 -0.08 7.57
CA LEU A 18 -6.42 -0.29 6.24
C LEU A 18 -7.49 -1.38 6.24
N SER A 19 -7.37 -2.38 7.10
CA SER A 19 -8.37 -3.46 7.21
C SER A 19 -9.65 -2.94 7.85
N GLU A 20 -9.54 -2.10 8.88
CA GLU A 20 -10.68 -1.45 9.52
C GLU A 20 -11.41 -0.52 8.55
N GLU A 21 -10.65 0.30 7.82
CA GLU A 21 -11.19 1.22 6.81
C GLU A 21 -11.95 0.45 5.72
N TYR A 22 -11.33 -0.60 5.16
CA TYR A 22 -11.96 -1.48 4.17
C TYR A 22 -13.25 -2.16 4.68
N LEU A 23 -13.28 -2.57 5.95
CA LEU A 23 -14.45 -3.22 6.54
C LEU A 23 -15.58 -2.21 6.83
N SER A 24 -15.24 -0.95 7.11
CA SER A 24 -16.22 0.11 7.39
C SER A 24 -16.93 0.63 6.14
N ASP A 25 -16.19 0.90 5.05
CA ASP A 25 -16.73 1.31 3.76
C ASP A 25 -15.86 0.76 2.62
N ARG A 26 -16.24 -0.43 2.17
CA ARG A 26 -15.52 -1.16 1.13
C ARG A 26 -15.48 -0.42 -0.21
N GLU A 27 -16.60 0.18 -0.63
CA GLU A 27 -16.69 0.83 -1.93
C GLU A 27 -15.94 2.16 -1.95
N GLY A 28 -16.11 2.97 -0.90
CA GLY A 28 -15.35 4.21 -0.73
C GLY A 28 -13.85 3.95 -0.72
N PHE A 29 -13.41 2.97 0.06
CA PHE A 29 -12.00 2.57 0.13
C PHE A 29 -11.42 2.16 -1.23
N LEU A 30 -12.14 1.34 -1.99
CA LEU A 30 -11.67 0.90 -3.32
C LEU A 30 -11.67 2.03 -4.35
N CYS A 31 -12.65 2.93 -4.29
CA CYS A 31 -12.67 4.14 -5.12
C CYS A 31 -11.46 5.03 -4.83
N GLU A 32 -11.16 5.30 -3.57
CA GLU A 32 -9.99 6.08 -3.18
C GLU A 32 -8.67 5.44 -3.62
N LEU A 33 -8.53 4.12 -3.48
CA LEU A 33 -7.35 3.41 -3.97
C LEU A 33 -7.20 3.55 -5.49
N LYS A 34 -8.31 3.47 -6.23
CA LYS A 34 -8.31 3.64 -7.68
C LYS A 34 -7.98 5.07 -8.09
N GLU A 35 -8.47 6.08 -7.39
CA GLU A 35 -8.12 7.47 -7.67
C GLU A 35 -6.65 7.78 -7.35
N LYS A 36 -6.16 7.29 -6.20
CA LYS A 36 -4.78 7.55 -5.75
C LYS A 36 -3.74 6.77 -6.55
N TYR A 37 -4.06 5.55 -6.97
CA TYR A 37 -3.08 4.59 -7.49
C TYR A 37 -3.47 3.92 -8.81
N GLY A 38 -4.68 4.13 -9.32
CA GLY A 38 -5.19 3.46 -10.53
C GLY A 38 -4.40 3.80 -11.80
N ASP A 39 -3.81 4.98 -11.85
CA ASP A 39 -2.96 5.45 -12.95
C ASP A 39 -1.47 5.19 -12.74
N LEU A 40 -1.08 4.44 -11.71
CA LEU A 40 0.28 3.91 -11.62
C LEU A 40 0.48 2.90 -12.76
N GLN A 41 0.90 3.42 -13.92
CA GLN A 41 1.44 2.59 -14.98
C GLN A 41 2.49 1.69 -14.34
N LYS A 42 2.25 0.38 -14.36
CA LYS A 42 3.26 -0.61 -14.02
C LYS A 42 4.45 -0.30 -14.92
N GLN A 43 5.45 0.41 -14.40
CA GLN A 43 6.75 0.46 -15.05
C GLN A 43 7.17 -1.01 -15.11
N LYS A 44 7.07 -1.61 -16.29
CA LYS A 44 7.68 -2.90 -16.58
C LYS A 44 9.16 -2.64 -16.42
N ILE A 45 9.69 -2.88 -15.22
CA ILE A 45 11.13 -2.99 -15.00
C ILE A 45 11.54 -4.08 -15.97
N GLY A 46 12.24 -3.66 -17.04
CA GLY A 46 12.52 -4.49 -18.20
C GLY A 46 13.08 -5.83 -17.73
N THR A 47 12.40 -6.90 -18.14
CA THR A 47 12.94 -8.25 -18.04
C THR A 47 14.35 -8.22 -18.63
N HIS A 48 15.35 -8.63 -17.85
CA HIS A 48 16.75 -8.74 -18.28
C HIS A 48 16.82 -9.34 -19.70
N VAL A 49 17.25 -8.55 -20.67
CA VAL A 49 17.80 -9.05 -21.94
C VAL A 49 19.28 -8.71 -21.88
N GLY A 50 20.08 -9.75 -21.66
CA GLY A 50 21.54 -9.72 -21.56
C GLY A 50 22.03 -11.08 -21.12
#